data_AF-A0A0L8V948-F1
#
_entry.id   AF-A0A0L8V948-F1
#
_cell.length_a   1.000
_cell.length_b   1.000
_cell.length_c   1.000
_cell.angle_alpha   90.00
_cell.angle_beta   90.00
_cell.angle_gamma   90.00
#
_symmetry.space_group_name_H-M   'P 1'
#
loop_
_entity.id
_entity.type
_entity.pdbx_description
1 polymer ?
#
loop_
_entity_poly.entity_id
_entity_poly.type
_entity_poly.pdbx_seq_one_letter_code
_entity_poly.pdbx_strand_id
1 'polypeptide(L)'
;MRLEQVNAKERLKRIFGKRWIALWLAFFTFVLTELLAAFPALTESVYSRGIYPSIATVLSSVSRWFPFSLDDLFYVGLIVLGLVSILALALRRMRWRSFFVLWMNVLAFSYVLFYWLWGFNYYRQDLNKRLTIAESEPDTEVFISVLSGLIESANAAYVKVDTLDVAQVDSLVEASYQQLAPFLGIDYPAGVRRAKPITFSGFFAKATILGYYGPFFNEVQLNKHLMPIQYSLVLAHEKAHQLGITSEAEANFYAWLVCSNSPDRVLQYSASLYLLRYFLNEAYPLEAYPELVKQISEPVKGDFQRIREHWLALRDEKIDDYASKVNDAYLKTNKVEQGIDDYSGVVKFVMDFSGDSVANKRLQKLLNP
;
A
#
# COMPACT_ATOMS: atom_id res chain seq x y z
N MET A 1 -11.79 -4.60 56.19
CA MET A 1 -11.82 -3.20 55.73
C MET A 1 -10.44 -2.57 55.44
N ARG A 2 -9.60 -2.17 56.42
CA ARG A 2 -8.31 -1.47 56.12
C ARG A 2 -7.28 -2.36 55.39
N LEU A 3 -7.19 -3.63 55.76
CA LEU A 3 -6.33 -4.63 55.09
C LEU A 3 -6.80 -5.00 53.67
N GLU A 4 -8.11 -5.05 53.43
CA GLU A 4 -8.68 -5.27 52.09
C GLU A 4 -8.45 -4.08 51.16
N GLN A 5 -8.53 -2.85 51.67
CA GLN A 5 -8.23 -1.64 50.88
C GLN A 5 -6.74 -1.52 50.53
N VAL A 6 -5.83 -1.95 51.42
CA VAL A 6 -4.39 -2.01 51.14
C VAL A 6 -4.10 -3.10 50.08
N ASN A 7 -4.72 -4.28 50.21
CA ASN A 7 -4.61 -5.35 49.22
C ASN A 7 -5.20 -4.96 47.85
N ALA A 8 -6.31 -4.22 47.82
CA ALA A 8 -6.89 -3.70 46.60
C ALA A 8 -5.98 -2.65 45.93
N LYS A 9 -5.40 -1.72 46.70
CA LYS A 9 -4.42 -0.74 46.18
C LYS A 9 -3.14 -1.39 45.67
N GLU A 10 -2.62 -2.42 46.34
CA GLU A 10 -1.45 -3.17 45.86
C GLU A 10 -1.75 -4.01 44.63
N ARG A 11 -2.94 -4.65 44.57
CA ARG A 11 -3.41 -5.33 43.35
C ARG A 11 -3.55 -4.37 42.18
N LEU A 12 -4.16 -3.19 42.40
CA LEU A 12 -4.27 -2.13 41.40
C LEU A 12 -2.89 -1.64 40.95
N LYS A 13 -1.93 -1.40 41.86
CA LYS A 13 -0.54 -1.06 41.50
C LYS A 13 0.16 -2.17 40.69
N ARG A 14 -0.21 -3.44 40.89
CA ARG A 14 0.35 -4.57 40.13
C ARG A 14 -0.25 -4.69 38.73
N ILE A 15 -1.51 -4.30 38.56
CA ILE A 15 -2.28 -4.32 37.31
C ILE A 15 -2.01 -3.05 36.46
N PHE A 16 -1.82 -1.90 37.10
CA PHE A 16 -1.48 -0.61 36.49
C PHE A 16 0.00 -0.24 36.64
N GLY A 17 0.85 -1.22 36.97
CA GLY A 17 2.29 -1.01 37.05
C GLY A 17 2.86 -0.65 35.67
N LYS A 18 4.00 0.06 35.63
CA LYS A 18 4.64 0.53 34.38
C LYS A 18 4.84 -0.54 33.30
N ARG A 19 4.88 -1.82 33.68
CA ARG A 19 5.04 -2.99 32.80
C ARG A 19 3.78 -3.40 32.01
N TRP A 20 2.63 -2.77 32.29
CA TRP A 20 1.34 -3.08 31.66
C TRP A 20 0.77 -1.91 30.84
N ILE A 21 1.45 -0.75 30.83
CA ILE A 21 0.99 0.45 30.12
C ILE A 21 0.78 0.16 28.63
N ALA A 22 1.74 -0.52 27.98
CA ALA A 22 1.63 -0.85 26.56
C ALA A 22 0.40 -1.72 26.26
N LEU A 23 0.02 -2.61 27.18
CA LEU A 23 -1.16 -3.47 27.01
C LEU A 23 -2.47 -2.72 27.22
N TRP A 24 -2.52 -1.82 28.18
CA TRP A 24 -3.69 -0.94 28.33
C TRP A 24 -3.86 -0.02 27.13
N LEU A 25 -2.76 0.51 26.59
CA LEU A 25 -2.77 1.27 25.35
C LEU A 25 -3.20 0.41 24.17
N ALA A 26 -2.70 -0.83 24.03
CA ALA A 26 -3.12 -1.73 22.96
C ALA A 26 -4.60 -2.09 23.06
N PHE A 27 -5.12 -2.34 24.26
CA PHE A 27 -6.55 -2.57 24.48
C PHE A 27 -7.38 -1.34 24.11
N PHE A 28 -6.95 -0.14 24.50
CA PHE A 28 -7.61 1.10 24.11
C PHE A 28 -7.60 1.31 22.59
N THR A 29 -6.44 1.11 21.96
CA THR A 29 -6.29 1.16 20.50
C THR A 29 -7.23 0.16 19.83
N PHE A 30 -7.34 -1.06 20.34
CA PHE A 30 -8.27 -2.07 19.81
C PHE A 30 -9.75 -1.64 19.93
N VAL A 31 -10.17 -1.06 21.06
CA VAL A 31 -11.52 -0.50 21.18
C VAL A 31 -11.72 0.63 20.16
N LEU A 32 -10.70 1.46 19.93
CA LEU A 32 -10.75 2.53 18.94
C LEU A 32 -10.77 1.98 17.50
N THR A 33 -10.08 0.88 17.19
CA THR A 33 -10.15 0.25 15.86
C THR A 33 -11.56 -0.24 15.57
N GLU A 34 -12.22 -0.88 16.55
CA GLU A 34 -13.61 -1.33 16.38
C GLU A 34 -14.58 -0.15 16.19
N LEU A 35 -14.37 0.95 16.92
CA LEU A 35 -15.16 2.17 16.77
C LEU A 35 -14.97 2.80 15.38
N LEU A 36 -13.73 3.00 14.95
CA LEU A 36 -13.43 3.62 13.65
C LEU A 36 -13.86 2.74 12.47
N ALA A 37 -13.72 1.41 12.60
CA ALA A 37 -14.27 0.46 11.62
C ALA A 37 -15.80 0.55 11.49
N ALA A 38 -16.52 0.76 12.60
CA ALA A 38 -17.97 0.89 12.58
C ALA A 38 -18.47 2.23 12.00
N PHE A 39 -17.62 3.26 12.01
CA PHE A 39 -17.96 4.61 11.51
C PHE A 39 -16.93 5.13 10.51
N PRO A 40 -16.88 4.61 9.26
CA PRO A 40 -15.85 5.02 8.28
C PRO A 40 -15.83 6.51 7.96
N ALA A 41 -16.97 7.20 8.01
CA ALA A 41 -17.05 8.66 7.84
C ALA A 41 -16.30 9.43 8.96
N LEU A 42 -16.29 8.88 10.18
CA LEU A 42 -15.52 9.44 11.29
C LEU A 42 -14.02 9.22 11.07
N THR A 43 -13.62 8.03 10.61
CA THR A 43 -12.23 7.75 10.25
C THR A 43 -11.74 8.71 9.18
N GLU A 44 -12.51 8.89 8.11
CA GLU A 44 -12.16 9.76 6.99
C GLU A 44 -11.95 11.21 7.45
N SER A 45 -12.92 11.77 8.17
CA SER A 45 -12.91 13.19 8.56
C SER A 45 -11.95 13.51 9.70
N VAL A 46 -11.87 12.66 10.73
CA VAL A 46 -11.08 12.94 11.94
C VAL A 46 -9.66 12.42 11.81
N TYR A 47 -9.50 11.13 11.47
CA TYR A 47 -8.16 10.53 11.43
C TYR A 47 -7.47 10.81 10.09
N SER A 48 -8.03 10.35 8.98
CA SER A 48 -7.33 10.30 7.69
C SER A 48 -7.08 11.66 7.06
N ARG A 49 -8.05 12.59 7.16
CA ARG A 49 -7.90 13.98 6.67
C ARG A 49 -7.52 14.98 7.75
N GLY A 50 -7.84 14.70 9.01
CA GLY A 50 -7.55 15.60 10.14
C GLY A 50 -6.15 15.38 10.73
N ILE A 51 -5.95 14.22 11.37
CA ILE A 51 -4.76 13.95 12.19
C ILE A 51 -3.59 13.43 11.33
N TYR A 52 -3.87 12.47 10.45
CA TYR A 52 -2.86 11.72 9.70
C TYR A 52 -1.95 12.57 8.82
N PRO A 53 -2.41 13.61 8.09
CA PRO A 53 -1.52 14.42 7.26
C PRO A 53 -0.42 15.12 8.08
N SER A 54 -0.73 15.48 9.33
CA SER A 54 0.26 16.05 10.26
C SER A 54 1.27 15.00 10.71
N ILE A 55 0.82 13.79 11.03
CA ILE A 55 1.69 12.66 11.38
C ILE A 55 2.63 12.33 10.22
N ALA A 56 2.08 12.14 9.02
CA ALA A 56 2.83 11.87 7.80
C ALA A 56 3.88 12.97 7.55
N THR A 57 3.49 14.24 7.68
CA THR A 57 4.41 15.37 7.53
C THR A 57 5.57 15.33 8.52
N VAL A 58 5.31 15.09 9.81
CA VAL A 58 6.36 15.04 10.83
C VAL A 58 7.30 13.86 10.59
N LEU A 59 6.76 12.65 10.41
CA LEU A 59 7.56 11.44 10.23
C LEU A 59 8.42 11.49 8.97
N SER A 60 7.82 11.83 7.83
CA SER A 60 8.56 11.95 6.57
C SER A 60 9.62 13.06 6.61
N SER A 61 9.35 14.17 7.31
CA SER A 61 10.33 15.25 7.48
C SER A 61 11.55 14.84 8.29
N VAL A 62 11.38 13.92 9.26
CA VAL A 62 12.51 13.31 9.98
C VAL A 62 13.21 12.31 9.08
N SER A 63 12.45 11.42 8.44
CA SER A 63 12.98 10.35 7.60
C SER A 63 13.83 10.85 6.42
N ARG A 64 13.45 11.97 5.79
CA ARG A 64 14.11 12.49 4.58
C ARG A 64 15.61 12.77 4.75
N TRP A 65 16.05 13.07 5.98
CA TRP A 65 17.45 13.36 6.31
C TRP A 65 18.35 12.13 6.19
N PHE A 66 17.77 10.93 6.22
CA PHE A 66 18.49 9.67 6.14
C PHE A 66 18.36 9.09 4.72
N PRO A 67 19.48 8.75 4.05
CA PRO A 67 19.45 8.15 2.72
C PRO A 67 19.08 6.65 2.73
N PHE A 68 18.91 6.05 3.90
CA PHE A 68 18.51 4.67 4.12
C PHE A 68 17.17 4.59 4.85
N SER A 69 16.52 3.43 4.79
CA SER A 69 15.19 3.14 5.37
C SER A 69 15.29 3.01 6.90
N LEU A 70 14.58 3.90 7.62
CA LEU A 70 14.43 3.83 9.06
C LEU A 70 13.45 2.72 9.47
N ASP A 71 12.44 2.43 8.63
CA ASP A 71 11.55 1.28 8.83
C ASP A 71 12.33 -0.04 8.75
N ASP A 72 13.22 -0.21 7.75
CA ASP A 72 14.08 -1.39 7.67
C ASP A 72 14.98 -1.50 8.92
N LEU A 73 15.54 -0.37 9.38
CA LEU A 73 16.38 -0.35 10.58
C LEU A 73 15.57 -0.74 11.83
N PHE A 74 14.32 -0.28 11.93
CA PHE A 74 13.41 -0.67 12.99
C PHE A 74 13.13 -2.17 12.97
N TYR A 75 12.85 -2.75 11.79
CA TYR A 75 12.64 -4.19 11.64
C TYR A 75 13.90 -5.01 11.97
N VAL A 76 15.08 -4.57 11.54
CA VAL A 76 16.36 -5.18 11.92
C VAL A 76 16.55 -5.12 13.44
N GLY A 77 16.21 -3.99 14.07
CA GLY A 77 16.24 -3.84 15.53
C GLY A 77 15.35 -4.87 16.25
N LEU A 78 14.13 -5.10 15.76
CA LEU A 78 13.23 -6.13 16.29
C LEU A 78 13.81 -7.54 16.13
N ILE A 79 14.42 -7.86 14.98
CA ILE A 79 15.05 -9.16 14.75
C ILE A 79 16.25 -9.36 15.70
N VAL A 80 17.11 -8.36 15.85
CA VAL A 80 18.27 -8.41 16.76
C VAL A 80 17.80 -8.58 18.21
N LEU A 81 16.76 -7.85 18.63
CA LEU A 81 16.14 -8.05 19.95
C LEU A 81 15.61 -9.47 20.12
N GLY A 82 15.00 -10.04 19.07
CA GLY A 82 14.66 -11.46 18.91
C GLY A 82 15.81 -12.38 19.29
N LEU A 83 16.87 -12.32 18.49
CA LEU A 83 18.03 -13.19 18.62
C LEU A 83 18.72 -13.05 19.97
N VAL A 84 18.92 -11.82 20.46
CA VAL A 84 19.56 -11.56 21.76
C VAL A 84 18.70 -12.09 22.91
N SER A 85 17.38 -11.90 22.87
CA SER A 85 16.49 -12.39 23.94
C SER A 85 16.40 -13.92 23.95
N ILE A 86 16.39 -14.57 22.78
CA ILE A 86 16.45 -16.04 22.64
C ILE A 86 17.79 -16.57 23.14
N LEU A 87 18.91 -15.94 22.77
CA LEU A 87 20.24 -16.33 23.25
C LEU A 87 20.34 -16.17 24.77
N ALA A 88 19.84 -15.07 25.34
CA ALA A 88 19.81 -14.85 26.78
C ALA A 88 18.97 -15.92 27.50
N LEU A 89 17.87 -16.37 26.89
CA LEU A 89 17.04 -17.46 27.40
C LEU A 89 17.79 -18.81 27.36
N ALA A 90 18.43 -19.13 26.24
CA ALA A 90 19.23 -20.35 26.05
C ALA A 90 20.42 -20.42 27.02
N LEU A 91 21.11 -19.29 27.24
CA LEU A 91 22.20 -19.14 28.20
C LEU A 91 21.73 -19.02 29.66
N ARG A 92 20.42 -19.17 29.93
CA ARG A 92 19.80 -19.03 31.27
C ARG A 92 20.06 -17.68 31.95
N ARG A 93 20.40 -16.65 31.16
CA ARG A 93 20.56 -15.25 31.59
C ARG A 93 19.21 -14.52 31.66
N MET A 94 18.16 -15.06 31.05
CA MET A 94 16.78 -14.57 31.11
C MET A 94 15.82 -15.69 31.53
N ARG A 95 14.79 -15.35 32.31
CA ARG A 95 13.69 -16.27 32.65
C ARG A 95 12.60 -16.21 31.58
N TRP A 96 11.93 -17.34 31.31
CA TRP A 96 10.78 -17.42 30.39
C TRP A 96 9.71 -16.35 30.65
N ARG A 97 9.39 -16.09 31.92
CA ARG A 97 8.44 -15.02 32.29
C ARG A 97 8.90 -13.64 31.81
N SER A 98 10.18 -13.33 31.94
CA SER A 98 10.74 -12.04 31.50
C SER A 98 10.75 -11.93 29.98
N PHE A 99 11.09 -13.01 29.29
CA PHE A 99 11.02 -13.11 27.83
C PHE A 99 9.60 -12.85 27.32
N PHE A 100 8.60 -13.55 27.89
CA PHE A 100 7.21 -13.36 27.51
C PHE A 100 6.71 -11.93 27.78
N VAL A 101 7.02 -11.37 28.95
CA VAL A 101 6.63 -9.99 29.28
C VAL A 101 7.29 -8.98 28.34
N LEU A 102 8.54 -9.18 27.95
CA LEU A 102 9.22 -8.35 26.95
C LEU A 102 8.47 -8.39 25.61
N TRP A 103 8.28 -9.58 25.05
CA TRP A 103 7.65 -9.73 23.73
C TRP A 103 6.20 -9.29 23.71
N MET A 104 5.44 -9.54 24.77
CA MET A 104 4.08 -9.03 24.92
C MET A 104 4.04 -7.50 24.92
N ASN A 105 5.00 -6.82 25.58
CA ASN A 105 5.08 -5.36 25.54
C ASN A 105 5.57 -4.83 24.18
N VAL A 106 6.54 -5.50 23.55
CA VAL A 106 7.05 -5.13 22.22
C VAL A 106 5.91 -5.22 21.19
N LEU A 107 5.19 -6.34 21.15
CA LEU A 107 4.07 -6.54 20.23
C LEU A 107 2.94 -5.54 20.49
N ALA A 108 2.57 -5.32 21.76
CA ALA A 108 1.55 -4.34 22.12
C ALA A 108 1.95 -2.92 21.71
N PHE A 109 3.20 -2.54 21.92
CA PHE A 109 3.71 -1.23 21.54
C PHE A 109 3.78 -1.06 20.02
N SER A 110 4.29 -2.05 19.29
CA SER A 110 4.31 -2.03 17.82
C SER A 110 2.90 -1.95 17.23
N TYR A 111 1.93 -2.67 17.80
CA TYR A 111 0.52 -2.59 17.41
C TYR A 111 -0.05 -1.18 17.63
N VAL A 112 0.20 -0.59 18.80
CA VAL A 112 -0.22 0.80 19.09
C VAL A 112 0.43 1.76 18.10
N LEU A 113 1.75 1.70 17.92
CA LEU A 113 2.43 2.58 16.97
C LEU A 113 1.86 2.43 15.57
N PHE A 114 1.72 1.21 15.07
CA PHE A 114 1.19 0.95 13.74
C PHE A 114 -0.17 1.63 13.50
N TYR A 115 -1.15 1.42 14.38
CA TYR A 115 -2.49 2.00 14.19
C TYR A 115 -2.50 3.52 14.29
N TRP A 116 -1.80 4.06 15.28
CA TRP A 116 -1.78 5.51 15.52
C TRP A 116 -0.98 6.27 14.49
N LEU A 117 0.04 5.66 13.87
CA LEU A 117 0.84 6.29 12.85
C LEU A 117 0.22 6.14 11.45
N TRP A 118 -0.48 5.04 11.17
CA TRP A 118 -1.03 4.77 9.84
C TRP A 118 -2.27 3.88 9.83
N GLY A 119 -2.30 2.80 10.62
CA GLY A 119 -3.25 1.69 10.47
C GLY A 119 -4.72 2.04 10.64
N PHE A 120 -5.10 3.14 11.30
CA PHE A 120 -6.51 3.56 11.29
C PHE A 120 -7.02 3.93 9.89
N ASN A 121 -6.14 4.21 8.92
CA ASN A 121 -6.53 4.44 7.53
C ASN A 121 -7.19 3.21 6.85
N TYR A 122 -7.06 2.00 7.40
CA TYR A 122 -7.78 0.82 6.91
C TYR A 122 -9.31 0.95 7.02
N TYR A 123 -9.80 1.87 7.85
CA TYR A 123 -11.22 2.05 8.13
C TYR A 123 -11.80 3.30 7.46
N ARG A 124 -11.15 3.82 6.42
CA ARG A 124 -11.64 4.94 5.61
C ARG A 124 -12.91 4.58 4.87
N GLN A 125 -13.60 5.60 4.37
CA GLN A 125 -14.69 5.37 3.42
C GLN A 125 -14.15 4.76 2.12
N ASP A 126 -14.99 3.95 1.47
CA ASP A 126 -14.69 3.38 0.16
C ASP A 126 -14.34 4.45 -0.90
N LEU A 127 -13.48 4.09 -1.85
CA LEU A 127 -13.02 4.94 -2.95
C LEU A 127 -14.17 5.62 -3.70
N ASN A 128 -15.22 4.89 -4.08
CA ASN A 128 -16.32 5.42 -4.88
C ASN A 128 -17.03 6.55 -4.12
N LYS A 129 -17.21 6.39 -2.80
CA LYS A 129 -17.76 7.44 -1.93
C LYS A 129 -16.81 8.63 -1.79
N ARG A 130 -15.51 8.39 -1.56
CA ARG A 130 -14.52 9.47 -1.39
C ARG A 130 -14.34 10.30 -2.66
N LEU A 131 -14.36 9.65 -3.82
CA LEU A 131 -14.15 10.29 -5.12
C LEU A 131 -15.46 10.74 -5.80
N THR A 132 -16.61 10.35 -5.23
CA THR A 132 -17.94 10.55 -5.85
C THR A 132 -17.96 9.96 -7.26
N ILE A 133 -17.64 8.67 -7.34
CA ILE A 133 -17.71 7.84 -8.55
C ILE A 133 -18.90 6.89 -8.36
N ALA A 134 -19.78 6.81 -9.34
CA ALA A 134 -20.89 5.87 -9.34
C ALA A 134 -20.39 4.43 -9.52
N GLU A 135 -20.97 3.48 -8.79
CA GLU A 135 -20.78 2.06 -9.07
C GLU A 135 -21.43 1.71 -10.41
N SER A 136 -20.74 0.90 -11.21
CA SER A 136 -21.20 0.38 -12.48
C SER A 136 -21.70 -1.05 -12.31
N GLU A 137 -22.77 -1.38 -13.02
CA GLU A 137 -23.22 -2.77 -13.12
C GLU A 137 -22.24 -3.56 -14.01
N PRO A 138 -21.93 -4.83 -13.67
CA PRO A 138 -21.07 -5.66 -14.52
C PRO A 138 -21.69 -5.87 -15.91
N ASP A 139 -20.90 -5.56 -16.94
CA ASP A 139 -21.29 -5.73 -18.34
C ASP A 139 -20.07 -6.17 -19.18
N THR A 140 -20.18 -7.37 -19.75
CA THR A 140 -19.11 -7.98 -20.55
C THR A 140 -18.78 -7.17 -21.80
N GLU A 141 -19.75 -6.57 -22.48
CA GLU A 141 -19.51 -5.77 -23.68
C GLU A 141 -18.79 -4.48 -23.33
N VAL A 142 -19.21 -3.82 -22.24
CA VAL A 142 -18.52 -2.63 -21.71
C VAL A 142 -17.10 -2.97 -21.29
N PHE A 143 -16.90 -4.10 -20.59
CA PHE A 143 -15.56 -4.56 -20.19
C PHE A 143 -14.65 -4.81 -21.38
N ILE A 144 -15.14 -5.50 -22.41
CA ILE A 144 -14.39 -5.73 -23.65
C ILE A 144 -14.03 -4.39 -24.31
N SER A 145 -14.95 -3.42 -24.34
CA SER A 145 -14.70 -2.09 -24.88
C SER A 145 -13.62 -1.34 -24.10
N VAL A 146 -13.69 -1.34 -22.76
CA VAL A 146 -12.69 -0.72 -21.88
C VAL A 146 -11.32 -1.39 -22.08
N LEU A 147 -11.26 -2.72 -22.10
CA LEU A 147 -10.02 -3.46 -22.34
C LEU A 147 -9.44 -3.15 -23.72
N SER A 148 -10.25 -3.11 -24.79
CA SER A 148 -9.78 -2.69 -26.10
C SER A 148 -9.17 -1.28 -26.09
N GLY A 149 -9.79 -0.32 -25.38
CA GLY A 149 -9.24 1.03 -25.20
C GLY A 149 -7.93 1.05 -24.38
N LEU A 150 -7.80 0.18 -23.39
CA LEU A 150 -6.56 0.00 -22.62
C LEU A 150 -5.44 -0.62 -23.48
N ILE A 151 -5.77 -1.57 -24.37
CA ILE A 151 -4.81 -2.14 -25.32
C ILE A 151 -4.32 -1.07 -26.30
N GLU A 152 -5.24 -0.26 -26.85
CA GLU A 152 -4.88 0.86 -27.73
C GLU A 152 -3.97 1.86 -27.00
N SER A 153 -4.31 2.22 -25.76
CA SER A 153 -3.51 3.11 -24.93
C SER A 153 -2.12 2.54 -24.63
N ALA A 154 -2.01 1.24 -24.34
CA ALA A 154 -0.73 0.56 -24.12
C ALA A 154 0.14 0.55 -25.38
N ASN A 155 -0.46 0.25 -26.54
CA ASN A 155 0.22 0.28 -27.83
C ASN A 155 0.68 1.69 -28.21
N ALA A 156 -0.15 2.71 -28.00
CA ALA A 156 0.16 4.10 -28.31
C ALA A 156 1.20 4.71 -27.37
N ALA A 157 1.17 4.33 -26.08
CA ALA A 157 2.13 4.78 -25.08
C ALA A 157 3.50 4.08 -25.19
N TYR A 158 3.60 2.99 -25.98
CA TYR A 158 4.83 2.20 -26.09
C TYR A 158 6.07 3.07 -26.27
N VAL A 159 7.01 2.88 -25.37
CA VAL A 159 8.34 3.48 -25.42
C VAL A 159 9.34 2.48 -24.89
N LYS A 160 10.49 2.37 -25.57
CA LYS A 160 11.58 1.52 -25.10
C LYS A 160 12.24 2.17 -23.88
N VAL A 161 12.11 1.52 -22.71
CA VAL A 161 12.70 2.02 -21.45
C VAL A 161 13.88 1.14 -21.04
N ASP A 162 15.08 1.50 -21.49
CA ASP A 162 16.32 0.79 -21.14
C ASP A 162 16.94 1.32 -19.83
N THR A 163 16.84 2.63 -19.59
CA THR A 163 17.34 3.31 -18.39
C THR A 163 16.37 4.40 -17.95
N LEU A 164 16.52 4.87 -16.71
CA LEU A 164 15.60 5.81 -16.06
C LEU A 164 16.40 6.78 -15.18
N ASP A 165 16.10 8.08 -15.31
CA ASP A 165 16.43 9.05 -14.29
C ASP A 165 15.38 8.99 -13.16
N VAL A 166 15.78 8.37 -12.05
CA VAL A 166 14.94 8.19 -10.86
C VAL A 166 14.42 9.53 -10.32
N ALA A 167 15.26 10.57 -10.29
CA ALA A 167 14.89 11.86 -9.72
C ALA A 167 13.87 12.58 -10.61
N GLN A 168 14.04 12.48 -11.94
CA GLN A 168 13.07 13.01 -12.90
C GLN A 168 11.71 12.30 -12.75
N VAL A 169 11.70 10.96 -12.70
CA VAL A 169 10.44 10.21 -12.56
C VAL A 169 9.78 10.47 -11.21
N ASP A 170 10.55 10.57 -10.13
CA ASP A 170 10.01 10.93 -8.81
C ASP A 170 9.32 12.30 -8.83
N SER A 171 9.97 13.30 -9.46
CA SER A 171 9.40 14.63 -9.63
C SER A 171 8.14 14.64 -10.49
N LEU A 172 8.09 13.85 -11.56
CA LEU A 172 6.92 13.75 -12.43
C LEU A 172 5.75 13.09 -11.69
N VAL A 173 6.01 12.04 -10.91
CA VAL A 173 4.97 11.39 -10.10
C VAL A 173 4.44 12.35 -9.01
N GLU A 174 5.30 13.12 -8.33
CA GLU A 174 4.83 14.17 -7.40
C GLU A 174 3.97 15.22 -8.12
N ALA A 175 4.40 15.69 -9.30
CA ALA A 175 3.65 16.67 -10.07
C ALA A 175 2.27 16.15 -10.47
N SER A 176 2.15 14.90 -10.92
CA SER A 176 0.86 14.26 -11.22
C SER A 176 -0.03 14.16 -9.98
N TYR A 177 0.52 13.76 -8.82
CA TYR A 177 -0.24 13.74 -7.58
C TYR A 177 -0.71 15.12 -7.16
N GLN A 178 0.14 16.14 -7.26
CA GLN A 178 -0.22 17.52 -6.96
C GLN A 178 -1.35 18.03 -7.85
N GLN A 179 -1.25 17.75 -9.17
CA GLN A 179 -2.26 18.16 -10.14
C GLN A 179 -3.61 17.48 -9.87
N LEU A 180 -3.59 16.17 -9.56
CA LEU A 180 -4.80 15.37 -9.38
C LEU A 180 -5.34 15.33 -7.95
N ALA A 181 -4.64 15.92 -6.99
CA ALA A 181 -5.07 15.94 -5.58
C ALA A 181 -6.54 16.37 -5.37
N PRO A 182 -7.07 17.40 -6.06
CA PRO A 182 -8.48 17.79 -5.92
C PRO A 182 -9.45 16.70 -6.37
N PHE A 183 -9.13 15.96 -7.44
CA PHE A 183 -9.97 14.85 -7.91
C PHE A 183 -9.87 13.65 -6.98
N LEU A 184 -8.66 13.32 -6.54
CA LEU A 184 -8.34 12.19 -5.67
C LEU A 184 -8.79 12.38 -4.20
N GLY A 185 -9.29 13.57 -3.84
CA GLY A 185 -9.77 13.83 -2.48
C GLY A 185 -8.69 13.69 -1.41
N ILE A 186 -7.43 13.91 -1.79
CA ILE A 186 -6.26 13.83 -0.89
C ILE A 186 -5.78 15.22 -0.49
N ASP A 187 -5.32 15.35 0.74
CA ASP A 187 -4.64 16.55 1.20
C ASP A 187 -3.18 16.49 0.75
N TYR A 188 -2.76 17.42 -0.11
CA TYR A 188 -1.40 17.48 -0.66
C TYR A 188 -0.66 18.72 -0.10
N PRO A 189 0.63 18.62 0.30
CA PRO A 189 1.53 17.48 0.09
C PRO A 189 1.50 16.42 1.19
N ALA A 190 0.86 16.60 2.34
CA ALA A 190 0.83 15.62 3.45
C ALA A 190 2.19 14.91 3.75
N GLY A 191 3.31 15.64 3.65
CA GLY A 191 4.66 15.14 3.91
C GLY A 191 5.58 15.10 2.68
N VAL A 192 6.71 14.42 2.84
CA VAL A 192 7.78 14.29 1.83
C VAL A 192 7.96 12.83 1.43
N ARG A 193 7.76 12.48 0.15
CA ARG A 193 7.77 11.08 -0.33
C ARG A 193 9.03 10.72 -1.09
N ARG A 194 10.17 10.97 -0.44
CA ARG A 194 11.45 10.54 -1.00
C ARG A 194 11.52 9.03 -0.99
N ALA A 195 11.55 8.40 -2.16
CA ALA A 195 11.73 6.96 -2.26
C ALA A 195 13.10 6.52 -1.74
N LYS A 196 13.10 5.39 -1.03
CA LYS A 196 14.30 4.76 -0.49
C LYS A 196 14.42 3.33 -1.01
N PRO A 197 15.64 2.83 -1.24
CA PRO A 197 15.78 1.43 -1.62
C PRO A 197 15.52 0.52 -0.42
N ILE A 198 14.84 -0.61 -0.65
CA ILE A 198 14.73 -1.68 0.35
C ILE A 198 16.13 -2.20 0.70
N THR A 199 16.46 -2.21 1.99
CA THR A 199 17.79 -2.59 2.51
C THR A 199 18.15 -4.01 2.09
N PHE A 200 17.20 -4.95 2.20
CA PHE A 200 17.35 -6.35 1.78
C PHE A 200 16.61 -6.65 0.47
N SER A 201 16.76 -5.77 -0.53
CA SER A 201 16.08 -5.87 -1.85
C SER A 201 16.12 -7.27 -2.47
N GLY A 202 17.26 -7.96 -2.42
CA GLY A 202 17.39 -9.32 -2.98
C GLY A 202 16.55 -10.37 -2.24
N PHE A 203 16.34 -10.23 -0.93
CA PHE A 203 15.44 -11.12 -0.18
C PHE A 203 13.98 -10.83 -0.52
N PHE A 204 13.60 -9.55 -0.59
CA PHE A 204 12.25 -9.14 -0.99
C PHE A 204 11.93 -9.53 -2.45
N ALA A 205 12.92 -9.50 -3.33
CA ALA A 205 12.76 -9.94 -4.72
C ALA A 205 12.43 -11.44 -4.85
N LYS A 206 12.91 -12.27 -3.92
CA LYS A 206 12.54 -13.70 -3.87
C LYS A 206 11.05 -13.91 -3.60
N ALA A 207 10.41 -12.98 -2.89
CA ALA A 207 8.98 -12.95 -2.63
C ALA A 207 8.18 -12.13 -3.66
N THR A 208 8.81 -11.74 -4.79
CA THR A 208 8.20 -10.87 -5.80
C THR A 208 7.68 -9.53 -5.22
N ILE A 209 8.29 -9.03 -4.14
CA ILE A 209 7.89 -7.74 -3.54
C ILE A 209 8.61 -6.61 -4.27
N LEU A 210 7.85 -5.83 -5.03
CA LEU A 210 8.33 -4.73 -5.88
C LEU A 210 8.63 -3.46 -5.08
N GLY A 211 7.81 -3.19 -4.07
CA GLY A 211 7.91 -2.06 -3.16
C GLY A 211 7.15 -2.38 -1.88
N TYR A 212 7.31 -1.53 -0.88
CA TYR A 212 6.41 -1.51 0.27
C TYR A 212 6.41 -0.11 0.89
N TYR A 213 5.37 0.18 1.66
CA TYR A 213 5.26 1.39 2.46
C TYR A 213 5.62 1.12 3.93
N GLY A 214 6.54 1.91 4.48
CA GLY A 214 6.99 1.86 5.86
C GLY A 214 6.15 2.75 6.78
N PRO A 215 5.24 2.21 7.62
CA PRO A 215 4.32 3.02 8.42
C PRO A 215 4.96 3.67 9.65
N PHE A 216 6.10 3.18 10.14
CA PHE A 216 6.69 3.68 11.39
C PHE A 216 7.47 4.98 11.19
N PHE A 217 8.01 5.21 9.99
CA PHE A 217 8.69 6.46 9.63
C PHE A 217 8.12 7.14 8.37
N ASN A 218 6.95 6.69 7.90
CA ASN A 218 6.23 7.23 6.74
C ASN A 218 7.12 7.21 5.48
N GLU A 219 7.69 6.05 5.19
CA GLU A 219 8.67 5.85 4.12
C GLU A 219 8.07 5.14 2.91
N VAL A 220 8.54 5.51 1.73
CA VAL A 220 8.25 4.82 0.47
C VAL A 220 9.47 3.99 0.11
N GLN A 221 9.34 2.67 0.02
CA GLN A 221 10.43 1.77 -0.30
C GLN A 221 10.25 1.07 -1.64
N LEU A 222 11.31 1.07 -2.44
CA LEU A 222 11.34 0.41 -3.74
C LEU A 222 12.44 -0.65 -3.80
N ASN A 223 12.14 -1.77 -4.44
CA ASN A 223 13.10 -2.84 -4.64
C ASN A 223 14.15 -2.43 -5.68
N LYS A 224 15.44 -2.59 -5.36
CA LYS A 224 16.55 -2.30 -6.29
C LYS A 224 16.52 -3.16 -7.56
N HIS A 225 15.79 -4.28 -7.56
CA HIS A 225 15.63 -5.16 -8.71
C HIS A 225 14.46 -4.76 -9.61
N LEU A 226 13.74 -3.66 -9.33
CA LEU A 226 12.71 -3.16 -10.23
C LEU A 226 13.25 -2.89 -11.63
N MET A 227 12.53 -3.33 -12.66
CA MET A 227 12.82 -2.93 -14.02
C MET A 227 12.45 -1.45 -14.24
N PRO A 228 13.20 -0.68 -15.05
CA PRO A 228 12.90 0.73 -15.33
C PRO A 228 11.46 0.97 -15.79
N ILE A 229 10.92 0.07 -16.60
CA ILE A 229 9.55 0.11 -17.13
C ILE A 229 8.45 -0.01 -16.06
N GLN A 230 8.76 -0.56 -14.88
CA GLN A 230 7.82 -0.72 -13.77
C GLN A 230 7.97 0.39 -12.72
N TYR A 231 9.05 1.15 -12.76
CA TYR A 231 9.48 2.00 -11.65
C TYR A 231 8.47 3.10 -11.32
N SER A 232 7.99 3.83 -12.32
CA SER A 232 7.10 4.98 -12.13
C SER A 232 5.78 4.58 -11.48
N LEU A 233 5.17 3.49 -11.93
CA LEU A 233 3.91 3.05 -11.35
C LEU A 233 4.07 2.50 -9.93
N VAL A 234 5.08 1.67 -9.68
CA VAL A 234 5.32 1.15 -8.31
C VAL A 234 5.62 2.32 -7.37
N LEU A 235 6.40 3.31 -7.82
CA LEU A 235 6.61 4.54 -7.05
C LEU A 235 5.30 5.26 -6.75
N ALA A 236 4.43 5.43 -7.75
CA ALA A 236 3.14 6.08 -7.56
C ALA A 236 2.24 5.28 -6.60
N HIS A 237 2.26 3.96 -6.67
CA HIS A 237 1.52 3.06 -5.78
C HIS A 237 1.96 3.22 -4.32
N GLU A 238 3.26 3.12 -4.04
CA GLU A 238 3.76 3.25 -2.66
C GLU A 238 3.54 4.67 -2.09
N LYS A 239 3.53 5.69 -2.96
CA LYS A 239 3.15 7.05 -2.56
C LYS A 239 1.67 7.16 -2.21
N ALA A 240 0.78 6.39 -2.83
CA ALA A 240 -0.63 6.33 -2.43
C ALA A 240 -0.76 5.83 -0.98
N HIS A 241 0.00 4.79 -0.62
CA HIS A 241 0.06 4.30 0.76
C HIS A 241 0.54 5.37 1.75
N GLN A 242 1.57 6.14 1.37
CA GLN A 242 2.01 7.27 2.19
C GLN A 242 0.92 8.35 2.33
N LEU A 243 0.06 8.54 1.33
CA LEU A 243 -1.11 9.42 1.40
C LEU A 243 -2.30 8.82 2.18
N GLY A 244 -2.10 7.68 2.85
CA GLY A 244 -3.10 7.05 3.70
C GLY A 244 -4.13 6.23 2.93
N ILE A 245 -3.82 5.78 1.71
CA ILE A 245 -4.61 4.84 0.94
C ILE A 245 -4.11 3.43 1.28
N THR A 246 -4.87 2.64 2.01
CA THR A 246 -4.39 1.34 2.54
C THR A 246 -4.79 0.13 1.70
N SER A 247 -5.81 0.27 0.85
CA SER A 247 -6.24 -0.81 -0.04
C SER A 247 -5.30 -0.88 -1.24
N GLU A 248 -4.78 -2.08 -1.52
CA GLU A 248 -3.95 -2.36 -2.70
C GLU A 248 -4.68 -1.99 -4.00
N ALA A 249 -5.98 -2.30 -4.08
CA ALA A 249 -6.81 -2.00 -5.24
C ALA A 249 -6.98 -0.48 -5.45
N GLU A 250 -7.17 0.26 -4.37
CA GLU A 250 -7.24 1.72 -4.42
C GLU A 250 -5.88 2.35 -4.75
N ALA A 251 -4.80 1.88 -4.13
CA ALA A 251 -3.45 2.34 -4.41
C ALA A 251 -3.08 2.12 -5.88
N ASN A 252 -3.48 0.97 -6.45
CA ASN A 252 -3.35 0.69 -7.88
C ASN A 252 -4.18 1.64 -8.75
N PHE A 253 -5.42 1.93 -8.38
CA PHE A 253 -6.24 2.90 -9.09
C PHE A 253 -5.61 4.30 -9.08
N TYR A 254 -5.12 4.74 -7.92
CA TYR A 254 -4.46 6.04 -7.76
C TYR A 254 -3.19 6.10 -8.61
N ALA A 255 -2.33 5.08 -8.52
CA ALA A 255 -1.10 4.96 -9.30
C ALA A 255 -1.38 4.98 -10.81
N TRP A 256 -2.36 4.20 -11.27
CA TRP A 256 -2.77 4.20 -12.66
C TRP A 256 -3.25 5.59 -13.10
N LEU A 257 -4.13 6.23 -12.33
CA LEU A 257 -4.71 7.51 -12.70
C LEU A 257 -3.64 8.62 -12.80
N VAL A 258 -2.72 8.69 -11.83
CA VAL A 258 -1.66 9.73 -11.84
C VAL A 258 -0.61 9.49 -12.92
N CYS A 259 -0.26 8.24 -13.21
CA CYS A 259 0.74 7.92 -14.22
C CYS A 259 0.17 7.98 -15.64
N SER A 260 -1.06 7.51 -15.88
CA SER A 260 -1.72 7.55 -17.19
C SER A 260 -2.04 8.97 -17.67
N ASN A 261 -2.28 9.90 -16.76
CA ASN A 261 -2.53 11.31 -17.07
C ASN A 261 -1.29 12.20 -16.98
N SER A 262 -0.10 11.62 -16.75
CA SER A 262 1.16 12.35 -16.81
C SER A 262 1.46 12.81 -18.25
N PRO A 263 2.13 13.94 -18.48
CA PRO A 263 2.64 14.31 -19.80
C PRO A 263 3.81 13.42 -20.28
N ASP A 264 4.40 12.63 -19.38
CA ASP A 264 5.55 11.78 -19.69
C ASP A 264 5.13 10.38 -20.19
N ARG A 265 5.68 9.97 -21.34
CA ARG A 265 5.35 8.68 -21.97
C ARG A 265 5.82 7.46 -21.17
N VAL A 266 6.91 7.56 -20.39
CA VAL A 266 7.38 6.43 -19.57
C VAL A 266 6.40 6.16 -18.43
N LEU A 267 5.86 7.21 -17.81
CA LEU A 267 4.80 7.10 -16.81
C LEU A 267 3.52 6.50 -17.41
N GLN A 268 3.08 7.01 -18.56
CA GLN A 268 1.89 6.49 -19.25
C GLN A 268 2.05 5.01 -19.60
N TYR A 269 3.19 4.62 -20.15
CA TYR A 269 3.42 3.24 -20.58
C TYR A 269 3.50 2.26 -19.40
N SER A 270 4.16 2.66 -18.30
CA SER A 270 4.22 1.87 -17.06
C SER A 270 2.82 1.60 -16.50
N ALA A 271 1.96 2.63 -16.47
CA ALA A 271 0.58 2.51 -16.02
C ALA A 271 -0.25 1.60 -16.92
N SER A 272 -0.14 1.76 -18.23
CA SER A 272 -0.86 0.95 -19.21
C SER A 272 -0.48 -0.53 -19.10
N LEU A 273 0.81 -0.87 -19.01
CA LEU A 273 1.25 -2.26 -18.88
C LEU A 273 0.70 -2.93 -17.63
N TYR A 274 0.79 -2.24 -16.49
CA TYR A 274 0.32 -2.80 -15.23
C TYR A 274 -1.18 -3.02 -15.23
N LEU A 275 -1.96 -2.00 -15.62
CA LEU A 275 -3.41 -2.13 -15.60
C LEU A 275 -3.89 -3.18 -16.62
N LEU A 276 -3.29 -3.19 -17.81
CA LEU A 276 -3.60 -4.17 -18.84
C LEU A 276 -3.37 -5.61 -18.35
N ARG A 277 -2.36 -5.86 -17.51
CA ARG A 277 -2.17 -7.19 -16.90
C ARG A 277 -3.38 -7.64 -16.08
N TYR A 278 -3.96 -6.74 -15.26
CA TYR A 278 -5.13 -7.08 -14.45
C TYR A 278 -6.35 -7.36 -15.31
N PHE A 279 -6.63 -6.52 -16.30
CA PHE A 279 -7.75 -6.75 -17.20
C PHE A 279 -7.56 -8.00 -18.06
N LEU A 280 -6.36 -8.31 -18.52
CA LEU A 280 -6.11 -9.55 -19.27
C LEU A 280 -6.32 -10.81 -18.41
N ASN A 281 -5.98 -10.75 -17.13
CA ASN A 281 -6.25 -11.87 -16.21
C ASN A 281 -7.75 -12.09 -16.03
N GLU A 282 -8.53 -11.02 -15.82
CA GLU A 282 -10.00 -11.09 -15.72
C GLU A 282 -10.66 -11.47 -17.05
N ALA A 283 -10.06 -11.10 -18.19
CA ALA A 283 -10.55 -11.44 -19.52
C ALA A 283 -10.23 -12.89 -19.92
N TYR A 284 -9.28 -13.57 -19.28
CA TYR A 284 -8.83 -14.92 -19.64
C TYR A 284 -9.95 -15.95 -19.87
N PRO A 285 -11.02 -16.02 -19.06
CA PRO A 285 -12.11 -16.97 -19.29
C PRO A 285 -13.06 -16.57 -20.44
N LEU A 286 -12.97 -15.37 -21.00
CA LEU A 286 -13.88 -14.89 -22.05
C LEU A 286 -13.55 -15.47 -23.42
N GLU A 287 -14.57 -15.77 -24.22
CA GLU A 287 -14.40 -16.24 -25.61
C GLU A 287 -13.66 -15.22 -26.49
N ALA A 288 -13.80 -13.92 -26.20
CA ALA A 288 -13.14 -12.84 -26.92
C ALA A 288 -11.64 -12.71 -26.62
N TYR A 289 -11.12 -13.38 -25.58
CA TYR A 289 -9.74 -13.23 -25.11
C TYR A 289 -8.68 -13.44 -26.21
N PRO A 290 -8.74 -14.48 -27.06
CA PRO A 290 -7.74 -14.67 -28.11
C PRO A 290 -7.68 -13.51 -29.11
N GLU A 291 -8.83 -12.91 -29.44
CA GLU A 291 -8.89 -11.76 -30.36
C GLU A 291 -8.43 -10.47 -29.70
N LEU A 292 -8.66 -10.30 -28.40
CA LEU A 292 -8.13 -9.18 -27.62
C LEU A 292 -6.59 -9.24 -27.53
N VAL A 293 -6.02 -10.41 -27.23
CA VAL A 293 -4.56 -10.58 -27.15
C VAL A 293 -3.87 -10.31 -28.50
N LYS A 294 -4.52 -10.61 -29.63
CA LYS A 294 -3.99 -10.29 -30.97
C LYS A 294 -3.87 -8.80 -31.22
N GLN A 295 -4.69 -7.96 -30.59
CA GLN A 295 -4.64 -6.50 -30.72
C GLN A 295 -3.43 -5.89 -30.00
N ILE A 296 -2.80 -6.60 -29.06
CA ILE A 296 -1.61 -6.13 -28.36
C ILE A 296 -0.43 -6.18 -29.33
N SER A 297 0.31 -5.08 -29.44
CA SER A 297 1.50 -4.99 -30.30
C SER A 297 2.63 -5.90 -29.80
N GLU A 298 3.44 -6.41 -30.72
CA GLU A 298 4.55 -7.31 -30.39
C GLU A 298 5.57 -6.71 -29.39
N PRO A 299 5.93 -5.41 -29.46
CA PRO A 299 6.80 -4.83 -28.45
C PRO A 299 6.20 -4.86 -27.03
N VAL A 300 4.89 -4.61 -26.91
CA VAL A 300 4.18 -4.66 -25.62
C VAL A 300 4.10 -6.09 -25.07
N LYS A 301 3.81 -7.08 -25.93
CA LYS A 301 3.89 -8.51 -25.54
C LYS A 301 5.29 -8.90 -25.08
N GLY A 302 6.31 -8.43 -25.81
CA GLY A 302 7.71 -8.62 -25.44
C GLY A 302 8.01 -8.08 -24.05
N ASP A 303 7.50 -6.90 -23.70
CA ASP A 303 7.69 -6.32 -22.37
C ASP A 303 7.00 -7.09 -21.25
N PHE A 304 5.78 -7.59 -21.48
CA PHE A 304 5.14 -8.53 -20.54
C PHE A 304 6.00 -9.77 -20.30
N GLN A 305 6.55 -10.36 -21.37
CA GLN A 305 7.43 -11.51 -21.27
C GLN A 305 8.71 -11.18 -20.50
N ARG A 306 9.39 -10.07 -20.81
CA ARG A 306 10.61 -9.63 -20.11
C ARG A 306 10.36 -9.42 -18.62
N ILE A 307 9.26 -8.76 -18.26
CA ILE A 307 8.88 -8.54 -16.85
C ILE A 307 8.67 -9.88 -16.15
N ARG A 308 7.92 -10.79 -16.77
CA ARG A 308 7.65 -12.12 -16.21
C ARG A 308 8.93 -12.91 -15.99
N GLU A 309 9.79 -12.99 -17.01
CA GLU A 309 11.06 -13.73 -16.94
C GLU A 309 12.00 -13.14 -15.89
N HIS A 310 12.09 -11.81 -15.80
CA HIS A 310 12.90 -11.12 -14.80
C HIS A 310 12.51 -11.50 -13.37
N TRP A 311 11.22 -11.44 -13.02
CA TRP A 311 10.76 -11.78 -11.67
C TRP A 311 10.82 -13.28 -11.39
N LEU A 312 10.53 -14.14 -12.37
CA LEU A 312 10.70 -15.59 -12.22
C LEU A 312 12.16 -15.99 -11.96
N ALA A 313 13.13 -15.29 -12.53
CA ALA A 313 14.55 -15.55 -12.29
C ALA A 313 15.01 -15.19 -10.86
N LEU A 314 14.30 -14.29 -10.19
CA LEU A 314 14.60 -13.85 -8.82
C LEU A 314 13.79 -14.60 -7.76
N ARG A 315 12.62 -15.14 -8.13
CA ARG A 315 11.63 -15.74 -7.25
C ARG A 315 12.13 -17.01 -6.57
N ASP A 316 11.78 -17.17 -5.29
CA ASP A 316 11.82 -18.43 -4.56
C ASP A 316 10.38 -18.79 -4.17
N GLU A 317 9.85 -19.87 -4.74
CA GLU A 317 8.43 -20.22 -4.62
C GLU A 317 7.96 -20.40 -3.17
N LYS A 318 8.84 -20.90 -2.29
CA LYS A 318 8.48 -21.12 -0.88
C LYS A 318 8.41 -19.80 -0.11
N ILE A 319 9.36 -18.91 -0.38
CA ILE A 319 9.39 -17.59 0.25
C ILE A 319 8.20 -16.76 -0.25
N ASP A 320 7.91 -16.80 -1.55
CA ASP A 320 6.79 -16.12 -2.21
C ASP A 320 5.42 -16.57 -1.68
N ASP A 321 5.18 -17.89 -1.59
CA ASP A 321 3.96 -18.45 -1.00
C ASP A 321 3.80 -18.09 0.48
N TYR A 322 4.88 -18.15 1.26
CA TYR A 322 4.85 -17.76 2.67
C TYR A 322 4.53 -16.27 2.84
N ALA A 323 5.19 -15.39 2.05
CA ALA A 323 4.94 -13.96 2.08
C ALA A 323 3.47 -13.63 1.72
N SER A 324 2.95 -14.28 0.68
CA SER A 324 1.55 -14.14 0.25
C SER A 324 0.56 -14.49 1.37
N LYS A 325 0.78 -15.63 2.05
CA LYS A 325 -0.06 -16.06 3.18
C LYS A 325 -0.04 -15.08 4.35
N VAL A 326 1.14 -14.52 4.68
CA VAL A 326 1.28 -13.52 5.73
C VAL A 326 0.54 -12.24 5.36
N ASN A 327 0.67 -11.79 4.11
CA ASN A 327 -0.04 -10.61 3.61
C ASN A 327 -1.57 -10.79 3.64
N ASP A 328 -2.06 -11.93 3.15
CA ASP A 328 -3.49 -12.25 3.17
C ASP A 328 -4.07 -12.26 4.59
N ALA A 329 -3.35 -12.84 5.56
CA ALA A 329 -3.77 -12.84 6.95
C ALA A 329 -3.79 -11.42 7.56
N TYR A 330 -2.80 -10.60 7.20
CA TYR A 330 -2.71 -9.21 7.63
C TYR A 330 -3.84 -8.35 7.06
N LEU A 331 -4.16 -8.46 5.76
CA LEU A 331 -5.26 -7.74 5.12
C LEU A 331 -6.61 -8.13 5.72
N LYS A 332 -6.85 -9.43 5.94
CA LYS A 332 -8.08 -9.94 6.59
C LYS A 332 -8.24 -9.42 8.01
N THR A 333 -7.15 -9.35 8.78
CA THR A 333 -7.17 -8.80 10.16
C THR A 333 -7.56 -7.32 10.16
N ASN A 334 -7.21 -6.59 9.10
CA ASN A 334 -7.55 -5.17 8.94
C ASN A 334 -8.90 -4.94 8.25
N LYS A 335 -9.74 -5.98 8.11
CA LYS A 335 -11.09 -5.88 7.50
C LYS A 335 -11.06 -5.38 6.05
N VAL A 336 -9.96 -5.63 5.32
CA VAL A 336 -9.94 -5.40 3.88
C VAL A 336 -10.77 -6.50 3.23
N GLU A 337 -11.96 -6.13 2.74
CA GLU A 337 -12.83 -7.05 2.01
C GLU A 337 -12.18 -7.42 0.67
N GLN A 338 -12.17 -8.71 0.36
CA GLN A 338 -11.90 -9.17 -1.00
C GLN A 338 -13.14 -8.85 -1.83
N GLY A 339 -12.97 -8.26 -3.01
CA GLY A 339 -14.08 -7.87 -3.89
C GLY A 339 -15.12 -8.99 -4.00
N ILE A 340 -16.38 -8.63 -3.75
CA ILE A 340 -17.53 -9.55 -3.63
C ILE A 340 -18.25 -9.70 -4.99
N ASP A 341 -17.88 -8.92 -6.00
CA ASP A 341 -18.56 -8.80 -7.30
C ASP A 341 -17.77 -9.42 -8.47
N ASP A 342 -18.39 -9.44 -9.66
CA ASP A 342 -17.85 -10.01 -10.92
C ASP A 342 -16.50 -9.42 -11.38
N TYR A 343 -16.10 -8.25 -10.83
CA TYR A 343 -14.75 -7.69 -11.00
C TYR A 343 -14.04 -7.56 -9.65
N SER A 344 -12.77 -7.96 -9.61
CA SER A 344 -11.96 -7.90 -8.38
C SER A 344 -10.91 -6.79 -8.42
N GLY A 345 -10.61 -6.22 -7.25
CA GLY A 345 -9.51 -5.29 -7.06
C GLY A 345 -9.59 -4.02 -7.92
N VAL A 346 -8.48 -3.66 -8.56
CA VAL A 346 -8.37 -2.41 -9.35
C VAL A 346 -9.30 -2.39 -10.56
N VAL A 347 -9.64 -3.56 -11.12
CA VAL A 347 -10.50 -3.67 -12.31
C VAL A 347 -11.87 -3.07 -12.01
N LYS A 348 -12.46 -3.38 -10.84
CA LYS A 348 -13.73 -2.80 -10.40
C LYS A 348 -13.70 -1.27 -10.40
N PHE A 349 -12.70 -0.67 -9.75
CA PHE A 349 -12.60 0.80 -9.67
C PHE A 349 -12.39 1.47 -11.03
N VAL A 350 -11.64 0.83 -11.94
CA VAL A 350 -11.49 1.35 -13.30
C VAL A 350 -12.77 1.21 -14.10
N MET A 351 -13.52 0.12 -13.95
CA MET A 351 -14.83 -0.06 -14.60
C MET A 351 -15.85 0.97 -14.11
N ASP A 352 -15.95 1.15 -12.79
CA ASP A 352 -16.80 2.18 -12.17
C ASP A 352 -16.45 3.58 -12.68
N PHE A 353 -15.16 3.92 -12.69
CA PHE A 353 -14.69 5.20 -13.22
C PHE A 353 -14.96 5.36 -14.73
N SER A 354 -14.78 4.30 -15.53
CA SER A 354 -15.00 4.35 -16.98
C SER A 354 -16.48 4.50 -17.33
N GLY A 355 -17.38 3.90 -16.54
CA GLY A 355 -18.82 4.05 -16.69
C GLY A 355 -19.36 5.41 -16.22
N ASP A 356 -18.65 6.10 -15.31
CA ASP A 356 -19.09 7.38 -14.77
C ASP A 356 -18.66 8.58 -15.64
N SER A 357 -19.52 8.96 -16.59
CA SER A 357 -19.27 10.13 -17.45
C SER A 357 -19.13 11.46 -16.69
N VAL A 358 -19.67 11.58 -15.46
CA VAL A 358 -19.57 12.79 -14.63
C VAL A 358 -18.19 12.86 -13.98
N ALA A 359 -17.70 11.75 -13.43
CA ALA A 359 -16.34 11.64 -12.91
C ALA A 359 -15.30 11.91 -14.00
N ASN A 360 -15.48 11.33 -15.19
CA ASN A 360 -14.61 11.58 -16.34
C ASN A 360 -14.57 13.07 -16.73
N LYS A 361 -15.72 13.74 -16.82
CA LYS A 361 -15.78 15.19 -17.12
C LYS A 361 -15.11 16.04 -16.03
N ARG A 362 -15.26 15.68 -14.76
CA ARG A 362 -14.57 16.36 -13.64
C ARG A 362 -13.06 16.26 -13.79
N LEU A 363 -12.54 15.06 -14.11
CA LEU A 363 -11.12 14.84 -14.35
C LEU A 363 -10.64 15.66 -15.55
N GLN A 364 -11.34 15.61 -16.68
CA GLN A 364 -10.96 16.34 -17.90
C GLN A 364 -10.93 17.86 -17.70
N LYS A 365 -11.86 18.41 -16.91
CA LYS A 365 -11.86 19.83 -16.54
C LYS A 365 -10.66 20.20 -15.67
N LEU A 366 -10.18 19.29 -14.82
CA LEU A 366 -8.99 19.50 -14.00
C LEU A 366 -7.69 19.44 -14.83
N LEU A 367 -7.63 18.55 -15.81
CA LEU A 367 -6.49 18.39 -16.70
C LEU A 367 -6.37 19.52 -17.74
N ASN A 368 -7.51 20.11 -18.13
CA ASN A 368 -7.60 21.22 -19.09
C ASN A 368 -8.30 22.43 -18.43
N PRO A 369 -7.60 23.15 -17.54
CA PRO A 369 -8.19 24.18 -16.67
C PRO A 369 -8.63 25.46 -17.40
#